data_AF-A0A1D2XAY3-F1
#
_entry.id   AF-A0A1D2XAY3-F1
#
_cell.length_a   1.000
_cell.length_b   1.000
_cell.length_c   1.000
_cell.angle_alpha   90.00
_cell.angle_beta   90.00
_cell.angle_gamma   90.00
#
_symmetry.space_group_name_H-M   'P 1'
#
loop_
_entity.id
_entity.type
_entity.pdbx_description
1 polymer ?
#
loop_
_entity_poly.entity_id
_entity_poly.type
_entity_poly.pdbx_seq_one_letter_code
_entity_poly.pdbx_strand_id
1 'polypeptide(L)'
;MESFILIVVSFLALYYLSKKQDQMANSLIGEEYSRFERRYNDITYSCHDATVVRRQINSAMPLPLIPSTSYFARALCLTEDGHWFWFDTSIRRMKLDRTSITPTTDEEALNALKDDPEIVNQYFPDSDQQSA
;
A
#
# COMPACT_ATOMS: atom_id res chain seq x y z
N MET A 1 29.88 -23.98 -22.88
CA MET A 1 28.70 -24.45 -22.11
C MET A 1 28.75 -23.97 -20.66
N GLU A 2 29.91 -24.00 -20.01
CA GLU A 2 30.07 -23.56 -18.61
C GLU A 2 29.64 -22.10 -18.37
N SER A 3 30.02 -21.16 -19.23
CA SER A 3 29.63 -19.74 -19.10
C SER A 3 28.12 -19.53 -19.23
N PHE A 4 27.43 -20.30 -20.07
CA PHE A 4 25.98 -20.22 -20.23
C PHE A 4 25.25 -20.73 -18.97
N ILE A 5 25.74 -21.84 -18.39
CA ILE A 5 25.20 -22.38 -17.14
C ILE A 5 25.37 -21.36 -16.00
N LEU A 6 26.54 -20.72 -15.89
CA LEU A 6 26.79 -19.68 -14.88
C LEU A 6 25.86 -18.48 -15.03
N ILE A 7 25.58 -18.05 -16.25
CA ILE A 7 24.63 -16.97 -16.53
C ILE A 7 23.22 -17.37 -16.05
N VAL A 8 22.74 -18.55 -16.42
CA VAL A 8 21.41 -19.05 -16.02
C VAL A 8 21.29 -19.15 -14.50
N VAL A 9 22.30 -19.70 -13.82
CA VAL A 9 22.33 -19.79 -12.34
C VAL A 9 22.31 -18.40 -11.71
N SER A 10 23.07 -17.45 -12.25
CA SER A 10 23.09 -16.06 -11.76
C SER A 10 21.72 -15.38 -11.91
N PHE A 11 21.04 -15.58 -13.04
CA PHE A 11 19.68 -15.09 -13.24
C PHE A 11 18.69 -15.67 -12.25
N LEU A 12 18.74 -16.99 -12.01
CA LEU A 12 17.87 -17.65 -11.04
C LEU A 12 18.14 -17.14 -9.61
N ALA A 13 19.41 -16.92 -9.25
CA ALA A 13 19.78 -16.38 -7.95
C ALA A 13 19.25 -14.95 -7.75
N LEU A 14 19.41 -14.07 -8.75
CA LEU A 14 18.90 -12.70 -8.70
C LEU A 14 17.37 -12.66 -8.60
N TYR A 15 16.67 -13.50 -9.37
CA TYR A 15 15.23 -13.65 -9.30
C TYR A 15 14.75 -14.10 -7.92
N TYR A 16 15.42 -15.10 -7.34
CA TYR A 16 15.10 -15.59 -6.00
C TYR A 16 15.29 -14.51 -4.93
N LEU A 17 16.40 -13.77 -5.00
CA LEU A 17 16.68 -12.66 -4.08
C LEU A 17 15.64 -11.53 -4.21
N SER A 18 15.25 -11.18 -5.44
CA SER A 18 14.20 -10.20 -5.71
C SER A 18 12.87 -10.62 -5.07
N LYS A 19 12.43 -11.88 -5.27
CA LYS A 19 11.22 -12.41 -4.61
C LYS A 19 11.30 -12.37 -3.09
N LYS A 20 12.45 -12.70 -2.51
CA LYS A 20 12.66 -12.67 -1.06
C LYS A 20 12.58 -11.25 -0.50
N GLN A 21 13.11 -10.28 -1.23
CA GLN A 21 13.00 -8.87 -0.85
C GLN A 21 11.55 -8.36 -0.90
N ASP A 22 10.79 -8.71 -1.93
CA ASP A 22 9.37 -8.33 -2.01
C ASP A 22 8.56 -8.94 -0.86
N GLN A 23 8.83 -10.20 -0.50
CA GLN A 23 8.23 -10.83 0.68
C GLN A 23 8.58 -10.10 1.97
N MET A 24 9.83 -9.72 2.15
CA MET A 24 10.28 -8.98 3.33
C MET A 24 9.65 -7.59 3.41
N ALA A 25 9.59 -6.86 2.29
CA ALA A 25 8.94 -5.56 2.22
C ALA A 25 7.45 -5.65 2.57
N ASN A 26 6.74 -6.64 2.03
CA ASN A 26 5.33 -6.88 2.36
C ASN A 26 5.12 -7.21 3.84
N SER A 27 6.01 -8.00 4.44
CA SER A 27 5.96 -8.31 5.88
C SER A 27 6.16 -7.07 6.73
N LEU A 28 7.14 -6.23 6.39
CA LEU A 28 7.42 -4.98 7.10
C LEU A 28 6.25 -3.99 6.97
N ILE A 29 5.66 -3.85 5.78
CA ILE A 29 4.47 -3.01 5.57
C ILE A 29 3.31 -3.51 6.43
N GLY A 30 3.07 -4.82 6.45
CA GLY A 30 1.99 -5.42 7.23
C GLY A 30 2.19 -5.25 8.74
N GLU A 31 3.42 -5.44 9.22
CA GLU A 31 3.76 -5.23 10.63
C GLU A 31 3.53 -3.77 11.04
N GLU A 32 4.00 -2.81 10.26
CA GLU A 32 3.78 -1.40 10.57
C GLU A 32 2.32 -1.00 10.49
N TYR A 33 1.59 -1.46 9.46
CA TYR A 33 0.15 -1.24 9.38
C TYR A 33 -0.57 -1.75 10.63
N SER A 34 -0.21 -2.95 11.12
CA SER A 34 -0.89 -3.55 12.28
C SER A 34 -0.71 -2.80 13.60
N ARG A 35 0.25 -1.88 13.69
CA ARG A 35 0.61 -1.16 14.93
C ARG A 35 0.40 0.34 14.84
N PHE A 36 0.24 0.89 13.65
CA PHE A 36 0.27 2.33 13.47
C PHE A 36 -1.09 2.95 13.80
N GLU A 37 -1.06 3.88 14.75
CA GLU A 37 -2.20 4.69 15.14
C GLU A 37 -1.80 6.15 15.25
N ARG A 38 -2.75 7.06 15.03
CA ARG A 38 -2.53 8.48 15.22
C ARG A 38 -3.82 9.21 15.56
N ARG A 39 -3.74 10.18 16.47
CA ARG A 39 -4.88 11.01 16.85
C ARG A 39 -4.83 12.38 16.19
N TYR A 40 -5.95 12.82 15.61
CA TYR A 40 -6.14 14.16 15.06
C TYR A 40 -7.53 14.67 15.46
N ASN A 41 -7.61 15.92 15.96
CA ASN A 41 -8.87 16.57 16.31
C ASN A 41 -9.85 15.68 17.08
N ASP A 42 -9.34 15.07 18.15
CA ASP A 42 -10.02 14.10 19.01
C ASP A 42 -10.41 12.73 18.40
N ILE A 43 -10.25 12.54 17.09
CA ILE A 43 -10.46 11.26 16.39
C ILE A 43 -9.18 10.44 16.39
N THR A 44 -9.28 9.15 16.77
CA THR A 44 -8.17 8.20 16.71
C THR A 44 -8.25 7.39 15.42
N TYR A 45 -7.24 7.52 14.58
CA TYR A 45 -7.09 6.76 13.36
C TYR A 45 -6.17 5.57 13.66
N SER A 46 -6.77 4.39 13.82
CA SER A 46 -6.05 3.14 14.05
C SER A 46 -6.10 2.31 12.78
N CYS A 47 -4.94 1.92 12.25
CA CYS A 47 -4.89 0.98 11.13
C CYS A 47 -5.35 -0.42 11.52
N HIS A 48 -5.22 -0.81 12.79
CA HIS A 48 -5.65 -2.13 13.27
C HIS A 48 -7.16 -2.31 13.17
N ASP A 49 -7.91 -1.26 13.52
CA ASP A 49 -9.38 -1.30 13.62
C ASP A 49 -10.08 -0.77 12.36
N ALA A 50 -9.32 -0.26 11.39
CA ALA A 50 -9.88 0.31 10.16
C ALA A 50 -10.05 -0.73 9.05
N THR A 51 -11.09 -0.54 8.25
CA THR A 51 -11.33 -1.32 7.03
C THR A 51 -10.48 -0.77 5.90
N VAL A 52 -9.62 -1.61 5.31
CA VAL A 52 -8.83 -1.25 4.12
C VAL A 52 -9.72 -1.36 2.89
N VAL A 53 -9.98 -0.22 2.25
CA VAL A 53 -10.86 -0.14 1.06
C VAL A 53 -10.05 -0.20 -0.22
N ARG A 54 -8.88 0.46 -0.27
CA ARG A 54 -7.95 0.37 -1.42
C ARG A 54 -6.54 0.23 -0.93
N ARG A 55 -5.76 -0.68 -1.53
CA ARG A 55 -4.32 -0.83 -1.24
C ARG A 55 -3.51 -0.76 -2.51
N GLN A 56 -2.42 0.00 -2.47
CA GLN A 56 -1.43 0.11 -3.54
C GLN A 56 -0.05 -0.15 -2.95
N ILE A 57 0.72 -1.02 -3.59
CA ILE A 57 2.11 -1.26 -3.23
C ILE A 57 2.92 -1.10 -4.51
N ASN A 58 3.84 -0.15 -4.48
CA ASN A 58 4.71 0.18 -5.59
C ASN A 58 6.16 -0.06 -5.16
N SER A 59 6.91 -0.81 -5.95
CA SER A 59 8.36 -0.85 -5.85
C SER A 59 8.94 0.21 -6.78
N ALA A 60 9.84 1.04 -6.24
CA ALA A 60 10.57 2.01 -7.04
C ALA A 60 11.76 1.29 -7.71
N MET A 61 11.47 0.44 -8.68
CA MET A 61 12.48 -0.14 -9.54
C MET A 61 12.09 -0.14 -11.03
N PRO A 62 12.97 0.36 -11.92
CA PRO A 62 12.72 0.43 -13.35
C PRO A 62 13.00 -0.86 -14.14
N LEU A 63 13.57 -1.93 -13.55
CA LEU A 63 14.05 -3.10 -14.30
C LEU A 63 13.58 -4.43 -13.70
N PRO A 64 13.11 -5.38 -14.54
CA PRO A 64 12.82 -6.73 -14.08
C PRO A 64 14.11 -7.42 -13.59
N LEU A 65 13.99 -8.30 -12.59
CA LEU A 65 15.07 -9.15 -12.04
C LEU A 65 16.13 -8.46 -11.18
N ILE A 66 16.05 -7.15 -10.95
CA ILE A 66 16.92 -6.48 -9.98
C ILE A 66 16.13 -6.36 -8.65
N PRO A 67 16.76 -6.49 -7.48
CA PRO A 67 16.05 -6.41 -6.19
C PRO A 67 15.77 -4.95 -5.75
N SER A 68 14.52 -4.59 -5.41
CA SER A 68 14.16 -3.19 -5.13
C SER A 68 14.76 -2.67 -3.84
N THR A 69 15.30 -1.46 -3.93
CA THR A 69 15.85 -0.76 -2.77
C THR A 69 14.84 0.18 -2.13
N SER A 70 13.68 0.38 -2.76
CA SER A 70 12.62 1.23 -2.23
C SER A 70 11.24 0.69 -2.56
N TYR A 71 10.36 0.70 -1.56
CA TYR A 71 8.96 0.34 -1.66
C TYR A 71 8.13 1.46 -1.07
N PHE A 72 6.97 1.69 -1.65
CA PHE A 72 5.98 2.61 -1.16
C PHE A 72 4.66 1.86 -1.12
N ALA A 73 3.97 1.92 0.02
CA ALA A 73 2.64 1.38 0.15
C ALA A 73 1.71 2.48 0.63
N ARG A 74 0.53 2.50 0.02
CA ARG A 74 -0.55 3.44 0.35
C ARG A 74 -1.85 2.66 0.48
N ALA A 75 -2.59 2.91 1.55
CA ALA A 75 -3.88 2.28 1.79
C ALA A 75 -4.92 3.35 2.14
N LEU A 76 -6.06 3.34 1.44
CA LEU A 76 -7.26 4.08 1.83
C LEU A 76 -8.00 3.24 2.84
N CYS A 77 -8.25 3.82 4.01
CA CYS A 77 -8.88 3.14 5.13
C CYS A 77 -10.09 3.93 5.62
N LEU A 78 -11.08 3.21 6.14
CA LEU A 78 -12.28 3.75 6.77
C LEU A 78 -12.33 3.27 8.23
N THR A 79 -12.42 4.20 9.18
CA THR A 79 -12.63 3.85 10.59
C THR A 79 -14.05 3.33 10.82
N GLU A 80 -14.29 2.64 11.93
CA GLU A 80 -15.65 2.23 12.34
C GLU A 80 -16.60 3.43 12.47
N ASP A 81 -16.09 4.57 12.93
CA ASP A 81 -16.83 5.83 13.04
C ASP A 81 -17.08 6.55 11.69
N GLY A 82 -16.67 5.95 10.56
CA GLY A 82 -16.92 6.50 9.23
C GLY A 82 -15.94 7.60 8.78
N HIS A 83 -14.75 7.69 9.38
CA HIS A 83 -13.73 8.66 8.99
C HIS A 83 -12.71 8.04 8.03
N TRP A 84 -12.51 8.69 6.89
CA TRP A 84 -11.52 8.28 5.90
C TRP A 84 -10.13 8.78 6.23
N PHE A 85 -9.13 7.95 5.91
CA PHE A 85 -7.73 8.34 5.99
C PHE A 85 -6.85 7.52 5.06
N TRP A 86 -5.72 8.11 4.71
CA TRP A 86 -4.62 7.43 4.05
C TRP A 86 -3.60 6.94 5.06
N PHE A 87 -3.25 5.67 4.98
CA PHE A 87 -2.02 5.16 5.52
C PHE A 87 -0.96 5.14 4.42
N ASP A 88 0.16 5.81 4.65
CA ASP A 88 1.30 5.82 3.75
C ASP A 88 2.52 5.28 4.48
N THR A 89 3.24 4.38 3.85
CA THR A 89 4.52 3.90 4.37
C THR A 89 5.54 3.73 3.26
N SER A 90 6.80 4.03 3.55
CA SER A 90 7.91 3.79 2.64
C SER A 90 9.00 2.99 3.31
N ILE A 91 9.50 1.99 2.60
CA ILE A 91 10.65 1.20 2.98
C ILE A 91 11.79 1.56 2.06
N ARG A 92 12.96 1.87 2.63
CA ARG A 92 14.19 2.14 1.90
C ARG A 92 15.30 1.24 2.44
N ARG A 93 15.99 0.52 1.56
CA ARG A 93 17.05 -0.45 1.91
C ARG A 93 16.60 -1.45 2.99
N MET A 94 15.38 -1.98 2.86
CA MET A 94 14.76 -2.92 3.82
C MET A 94 14.64 -2.37 5.25
N LYS A 95 14.55 -1.05 5.38
CA LYS A 95 14.25 -0.37 6.64
C LYS A 95 13.06 0.55 6.43
N LEU A 96 12.24 0.67 7.46
CA LEU A 96 11.19 1.68 7.49
C LEU A 96 11.83 3.07 7.38
N ASP A 97 11.37 3.85 6.42
CA ASP A 97 11.87 5.21 6.14
C ASP A 97 10.86 6.24 6.65
N ARG A 98 9.57 6.02 6.36
CA ARG A 98 8.49 6.91 6.78
C ARG A 98 7.19 6.13 6.93
N THR A 99 6.38 6.52 7.91
CA THR A 99 4.99 6.10 8.05
C THR A 99 4.14 7.30 8.45
N SER A 100 2.95 7.42 7.86
CA SER A 100 2.02 8.49 8.18
C SER A 100 0.58 8.06 8.01
N ILE A 101 -0.28 8.70 8.80
CA ILE A 101 -1.72 8.73 8.60
C ILE A 101 -2.09 10.15 8.19
N THR A 102 -2.90 10.27 7.15
CA THR A 102 -3.44 11.55 6.67
C THR A 102 -4.96 11.45 6.59
N PRO A 103 -5.71 12.12 7.48
CA PRO A 103 -7.17 12.23 7.33
C PRO A 103 -7.53 12.77 5.94
N THR A 104 -8.59 12.23 5.35
CA THR A 104 -9.05 12.61 4.00
C THR A 104 -10.55 12.86 4.03
N THR A 105 -11.06 13.64 3.08
CA THR A 105 -12.50 13.90 2.96
C THR A 105 -13.21 12.82 2.15
N ASP A 106 -14.53 12.75 2.27
CA ASP A 106 -15.37 11.86 1.45
C ASP A 106 -15.15 12.09 -0.05
N GLU A 107 -15.04 13.35 -0.48
CA GLU A 107 -14.78 13.71 -1.89
C GLU A 107 -13.43 13.15 -2.39
N GLU A 108 -12.39 13.26 -1.58
CA GLU A 108 -11.06 12.73 -1.90
C GLU A 108 -11.06 11.19 -1.93
N ALA A 109 -11.76 10.56 -0.98
CA ALA A 109 -11.93 9.11 -0.92
C ALA A 109 -12.71 8.59 -2.14
N LEU A 110 -13.82 9.25 -2.51
CA LEU A 110 -14.61 8.93 -3.69
C LEU A 110 -13.79 9.07 -4.98
N ASN A 111 -13.07 10.18 -5.15
CA ASN A 111 -12.19 10.38 -6.32
C ASN A 111 -11.07 9.32 -6.38
N ALA A 112 -10.61 8.83 -5.23
CA ALA A 112 -9.66 7.75 -5.15
C ALA A 112 -10.26 6.36 -5.42
N LEU A 113 -11.58 6.22 -5.53
CA LEU A 113 -12.27 4.96 -5.83
C LEU A 113 -12.98 4.96 -7.18
N LYS A 114 -13.02 6.10 -7.89
CA LYS A 114 -13.73 6.27 -9.17
C LYS A 114 -13.45 5.22 -10.26
N ASP A 115 -12.29 4.59 -10.22
CA ASP A 115 -11.90 3.56 -11.21
C ASP A 115 -12.52 2.19 -10.89
N ASP A 116 -13.19 2.05 -9.74
CA ASP A 116 -13.80 0.83 -9.22
C ASP A 116 -15.27 1.08 -8.80
N PRO A 117 -16.21 0.99 -9.75
CA PRO A 117 -17.61 1.37 -9.53
C PRO A 117 -18.33 0.46 -8.52
N GLU A 118 -17.90 -0.79 -8.36
CA GLU A 118 -18.50 -1.70 -7.37
C GLU A 118 -18.18 -1.22 -5.94
N ILE A 119 -16.93 -0.83 -5.69
CA ILE A 119 -16.50 -0.29 -4.40
C ILE A 119 -17.15 1.07 -4.15
N VAL A 120 -17.26 1.93 -5.16
CA VAL A 120 -17.96 3.22 -5.02
C VAL A 120 -19.41 3.00 -4.57
N ASN A 121 -20.15 2.10 -5.21
CA ASN A 121 -21.54 1.84 -4.84
C ASN A 121 -21.69 1.25 -3.43
N GLN A 122 -20.67 0.52 -2.95
CA GLN A 122 -20.67 -0.04 -1.60
C GLN A 122 -20.48 1.02 -0.52
N TYR A 123 -19.57 1.97 -0.72
CA TYR A 123 -19.19 2.96 0.30
C TYR A 123 -19.82 4.34 0.11
N PHE A 124 -20.30 4.65 -1.09
CA PHE A 124 -20.94 5.91 -1.48
C PHE A 124 -22.23 5.65 -2.29
N PRO A 125 -23.25 4.97 -1.72
CA PRO A 125 -24.46 4.59 -2.47
C PRO A 125 -25.28 5.78 -3.00
N ASP A 126 -25.12 6.97 -2.42
CA ASP A 126 -25.84 8.19 -2.83
C ASP A 126 -25.13 8.99 -3.93
N SER A 127 -23.91 8.62 -4.36
CA SER A 127 -23.16 9.38 -5.37
C SER A 127 -23.80 9.37 -6.76
N ASP A 128 -24.64 8.36 -7.05
CA ASP A 128 -25.40 8.27 -8.30
C ASP A 128 -26.52 9.32 -8.39
N GLN A 129 -26.97 9.90 -7.28
CA GLN A 129 -28.07 10.87 -7.27
C GLN A 129 -27.65 12.32 -7.58
N GLN A 130 -26.34 12.62 -7.61
CA GLN A 130 -25.84 13.96 -7.96
C GLN A 130 -25.55 14.16 -9.45
N SER A 131 -25.79 13.14 -10.28
CA SER A 131 -25.55 13.20 -11.74
C SER A 131 -26.83 13.31 -12.59
N ALA A 132 -27.98 13.65 -11.99
CA ALA A 132 -29.28 13.81 -12.67
C ALA A 132 -29.76 15.26 -12.75
#